data_AF-A0A963QCD2-F1
#
_entry.id   AF-A0A963QCD2-F1
#
_cell.length_a   1.000
_cell.length_b   1.000
_cell.length_c   1.000
_cell.angle_alpha   90.00
_cell.angle_beta   90.00
_cell.angle_gamma   90.00
#
_symmetry.space_group_name_H-M   'P 1'
#
loop_
_entity.id
_entity.type
_entity.pdbx_description
1 polymer ?
#
loop_
_entity_poly.entity_id
_entity_poly.type
_entity_poly.pdbx_seq_one_letter_code
_entity_poly.pdbx_strand_id
1 'polypeptide(L)'
;MQNGFFHDFMLGALALALIVAAFTDIRRRQIDNWLNIAIAAGAPLFWLASGLDLWPDVPIQIGMALATFVVLAGLFALGAMGGGDVKLLSALALWLPPTQFLQMLVVMAIVGGVLTLAMGAWHIARRQRDRLAIPYGVAIAIGGLWILGLEYLPHATQAGGLAG
;
A
#
# COMPACT_ATOMS: atom_id res chain seq x y z
N MET A 1 1.97 -4.98 -27.60
CA MET A 1 0.72 -4.19 -27.57
C MET A 1 -0.43 -4.87 -26.80
N GLN A 2 -0.26 -6.07 -26.20
CA GLN A 2 -1.37 -6.82 -25.57
C GLN A 2 -1.52 -6.67 -24.05
N ASN A 3 -0.56 -6.06 -23.34
CA ASN A 3 -0.54 -6.10 -21.86
C ASN A 3 -1.00 -4.82 -21.14
N GLY A 4 -1.25 -3.72 -21.86
CA GLY A 4 -1.63 -2.44 -21.24
C GLY A 4 -2.94 -2.54 -20.46
N PHE A 5 -3.99 -3.08 -21.08
CA PHE A 5 -5.31 -3.20 -20.44
C PHE A 5 -5.30 -4.09 -19.19
N PHE A 6 -4.60 -5.22 -19.25
CA PHE A 6 -4.52 -6.15 -18.10
C PHE A 6 -3.68 -5.57 -16.95
N HIS A 7 -2.58 -4.90 -17.29
CA HIS A 7 -1.77 -4.15 -16.34
C HIS A 7 -2.60 -3.06 -15.62
N ASP A 8 -3.31 -2.23 -16.38
CA ASP A 8 -4.11 -1.15 -15.83
C ASP A 8 -5.28 -1.67 -14.98
N PHE A 9 -5.88 -2.79 -15.39
CA PHE A 9 -6.89 -3.49 -14.60
C PHE A 9 -6.34 -3.97 -13.25
N MET A 10 -5.13 -4.54 -13.22
CA MET A 10 -4.47 -4.96 -11.97
C MET A 10 -4.18 -3.77 -11.06
N LEU A 11 -3.71 -2.64 -11.60
CA LEU A 11 -3.51 -1.41 -10.81
C LEU A 11 -4.83 -0.86 -10.27
N GLY A 12 -5.90 -0.88 -11.07
CA GLY A 12 -7.24 -0.50 -10.63
C GLY A 12 -7.77 -1.41 -9.52
N ALA A 13 -7.53 -2.71 -9.61
CA ALA A 13 -7.87 -3.68 -8.57
C ALA A 13 -7.08 -3.43 -7.28
N LEU A 14 -5.78 -3.14 -7.37
CA LEU A 14 -4.96 -2.78 -6.21
C LEU A 14 -5.46 -1.47 -5.57
N ALA A 15 -5.76 -0.44 -6.36
CA ALA A 15 -6.31 0.81 -5.87
C ALA A 15 -7.63 0.60 -5.12
N LEU A 16 -8.53 -0.22 -5.68
CA LEU A 16 -9.78 -0.58 -5.02
C LEU A 16 -9.53 -1.33 -3.71
N ALA A 17 -8.59 -2.29 -3.69
CA ALA A 17 -8.22 -3.02 -2.49
C ALA A 17 -7.68 -2.09 -1.38
N LEU A 18 -6.88 -1.07 -1.74
CA LEU A 18 -6.39 -0.06 -0.81
C LEU A 18 -7.50 0.82 -0.24
N ILE A 19 -8.48 1.21 -1.06
CA ILE A 19 -9.67 1.93 -0.61
C ILE A 19 -10.47 1.07 0.37
N VAL A 20 -10.66 -0.21 0.08
CA VAL A 20 -11.32 -1.17 0.98
C VAL A 20 -10.53 -1.29 2.28
N ALA A 21 -9.20 -1.41 2.22
CA ALA A 21 -8.33 -1.50 3.41
C ALA A 21 -8.48 -0.26 4.31
N ALA A 22 -8.44 0.94 3.73
CA ALA A 22 -8.65 2.19 4.46
C ALA A 22 -10.05 2.26 5.09
N PHE A 23 -11.08 1.84 4.36
CA PHE A 23 -12.45 1.84 4.87
C PHE A 23 -12.65 0.84 6.02
N THR A 24 -12.12 -0.38 5.88
CA THR A 24 -12.17 -1.40 6.95
C THR A 24 -11.38 -0.96 8.16
N ASP A 25 -10.23 -0.32 7.96
CA ASP A 25 -9.41 0.22 9.04
C ASP A 25 -10.15 1.33 9.80
N ILE A 26 -10.78 2.29 9.11
CA ILE A 26 -11.59 3.33 9.77
C ILE A 26 -12.75 2.73 10.57
N ARG A 27 -13.50 1.77 9.99
CA ARG A 27 -14.71 1.21 10.62
C ARG A 27 -14.42 0.22 11.73
N ARG A 28 -13.48 -0.70 11.51
CA ARG A 28 -13.25 -1.88 12.36
C ARG A 28 -11.87 -1.89 13.01
N ARG A 29 -10.98 -0.97 12.63
CA ARG A 29 -9.58 -0.91 13.13
C ARG A 29 -8.81 -2.20 12.89
N GLN A 30 -9.20 -2.91 11.85
CA GLN A 30 -8.65 -4.19 11.46
C GLN A 30 -8.63 -4.25 9.94
N ILE A 31 -7.48 -4.67 9.40
CA ILE A 31 -7.33 -5.01 7.99
C ILE A 31 -7.51 -6.52 7.90
N ASP A 32 -8.53 -6.96 7.19
CA ASP A 32 -8.86 -8.37 7.10
C ASP A 32 -7.72 -9.18 6.43
N ASN A 33 -7.43 -10.36 6.97
CA ASN A 33 -6.38 -11.23 6.42
C ASN A 33 -6.64 -11.61 4.96
N TRP A 34 -7.91 -11.80 4.58
CA TRP A 34 -8.27 -12.16 3.21
C TRP A 34 -7.86 -11.08 2.22
N LEU A 35 -7.95 -9.80 2.60
CA LEU A 35 -7.59 -8.67 1.74
C LEU A 35 -6.08 -8.63 1.51
N ASN A 36 -5.30 -8.81 2.58
CA ASN A 36 -3.84 -8.90 2.49
C ASN A 36 -3.39 -10.08 1.61
N ILE A 37 -4.05 -11.23 1.75
CA ILE A 37 -3.79 -12.41 0.91
C ILE A 37 -4.15 -12.12 -0.55
N ALA A 38 -5.30 -11.48 -0.81
CA ALA A 38 -5.72 -11.13 -2.16
C ALA A 38 -4.74 -10.17 -2.83
N ILE A 39 -4.26 -9.15 -2.11
CA ILE A 39 -3.22 -8.24 -2.59
C ILE A 39 -1.94 -9.04 -2.88
N ALA A 40 -1.44 -9.83 -1.94
CA ALA A 40 -0.21 -10.59 -2.15
C ALA A 40 -0.32 -11.59 -3.33
N ALA A 41 -1.45 -12.28 -3.47
CA ALA A 41 -1.71 -13.24 -4.54
C ALA A 41 -1.91 -12.57 -5.92
N GLY A 42 -2.31 -11.30 -5.95
CA GLY A 42 -2.38 -10.52 -7.19
C GLY A 42 -1.01 -10.09 -7.72
N ALA A 43 0.03 -10.03 -6.89
CA ALA A 43 1.35 -9.57 -7.31
C ALA A 43 1.99 -10.43 -8.42
N PRO A 44 1.98 -11.78 -8.37
CA PRO A 44 2.46 -12.59 -9.48
C PRO A 44 1.72 -12.34 -10.81
N LEU A 45 0.41 -12.09 -10.76
CA LEU A 45 -0.37 -11.75 -11.95
C LEU A 45 0.04 -10.38 -12.49
N PHE A 46 0.30 -9.43 -11.60
CA PHE A 46 0.83 -8.12 -11.97
C PHE A 46 2.24 -8.22 -12.57
N TRP A 47 3.14 -9.05 -12.04
CA TRP A 47 4.47 -9.25 -12.61
C TRP A 47 4.40 -9.76 -14.06
N LEU A 48 3.50 -10.73 -14.31
CA LEU A 48 3.22 -11.22 -15.66
C LEU A 48 2.65 -10.13 -16.57
N ALA A 49 1.73 -9.30 -16.05
CA ALA A 49 1.15 -8.18 -16.78
C ALA A 49 2.21 -7.13 -17.16
N SER A 50 3.11 -6.81 -16.23
CA SER A 50 4.19 -5.83 -16.37
C SER A 50 5.36 -6.35 -17.21
N GLY A 51 5.40 -7.64 -17.54
CA GLY A 51 6.53 -8.26 -18.23
C GLY A 51 7.81 -8.26 -17.40
N LEU A 52 7.67 -8.37 -16.07
CA LEU A 52 8.78 -8.38 -15.13
C LEU A 52 9.66 -9.62 -15.36
N ASP A 53 10.98 -9.45 -15.43
CA ASP A 53 11.88 -10.58 -15.66
C ASP A 53 11.87 -11.53 -14.46
N LEU A 54 11.80 -12.84 -14.73
CA LEU A 54 11.84 -13.86 -13.68
C LEU A 54 13.15 -13.82 -12.89
N TRP A 55 14.22 -13.36 -13.53
CA TRP A 55 15.52 -13.15 -12.91
C TRP A 55 16.19 -11.91 -13.49
N PRO A 56 16.63 -10.95 -12.65
CA PRO A 56 16.70 -11.00 -11.18
C PRO A 56 15.47 -10.41 -10.45
N ASP A 57 14.50 -9.85 -11.18
CA ASP A 57 13.53 -8.91 -10.60
C ASP A 57 12.54 -9.57 -9.63
N VAL A 58 11.97 -10.75 -9.99
CA VAL A 58 11.07 -11.48 -9.08
C VAL A 58 11.73 -11.81 -7.73
N PRO A 59 12.95 -12.40 -7.68
CA PRO A 59 13.69 -12.61 -6.44
C PRO A 59 13.91 -11.34 -5.62
N ILE A 60 14.23 -10.21 -6.27
CA ILE A 60 14.41 -8.92 -5.60
C ILE A 60 13.10 -8.49 -4.92
N GLN A 61 11.98 -8.62 -5.63
CA GLN A 61 10.66 -8.26 -5.14
C GLN A 61 10.24 -9.11 -3.92
N ILE A 62 10.44 -10.42 -4.01
CA ILE A 62 10.20 -11.36 -2.91
C ILE A 62 11.11 -11.04 -1.71
N GLY A 63 12.40 -10.81 -1.98
CA GLY A 63 13.38 -10.45 -0.95
C GLY A 63 13.00 -9.16 -0.22
N MET A 64 12.56 -8.14 -0.95
CA MET A 64 12.08 -6.88 -0.37
C MET A 64 10.82 -7.08 0.47
N ALA A 65 9.85 -7.86 0.01
CA ALA A 65 8.64 -8.16 0.77
C ALA A 65 8.95 -8.92 2.07
N LEU A 66 9.87 -9.89 2.02
CA LEU A 66 10.33 -10.63 3.18
C LEU A 66 11.09 -9.74 4.16
N ALA A 67 12.02 -8.91 3.68
CA ALA A 67 12.75 -7.97 4.52
C ALA A 67 11.80 -6.99 5.21
N THR A 68 10.83 -6.46 4.47
CA THR A 68 9.77 -5.60 4.99
C THR A 68 8.97 -6.31 6.07
N PHE A 69 8.55 -7.56 5.82
CA PHE A 69 7.82 -8.36 6.81
C PHE A 69 8.63 -8.57 8.08
N VAL A 70 9.91 -8.94 7.98
CA VAL A 70 10.76 -9.19 9.15
C VAL A 70 10.94 -7.93 9.98
N VAL A 71 11.25 -6.79 9.35
CA VAL A 71 11.43 -5.51 10.04
C VAL A 71 10.14 -5.08 10.74
N LEU A 72 9.02 -5.09 10.02
CA LEU A 72 7.74 -4.66 10.55
C LEU A 72 7.14 -5.64 11.57
N ALA A 73 7.39 -6.94 11.43
CA ALA A 73 7.03 -7.94 12.44
C ALA A 73 7.80 -7.74 13.75
N GLY A 74 9.07 -7.30 13.67
CA GLY A 74 9.82 -6.85 14.84
C GLY A 74 9.15 -5.67 15.54
N LEU A 75 8.70 -4.67 14.79
CA LEU A 75 7.95 -3.52 15.35
C LEU A 75 6.59 -3.95 15.95
N PHE A 76 5.90 -4.91 15.32
CA PHE A 76 4.68 -5.49 15.86
C PHE A 76 4.93 -6.24 17.18
N ALA A 77 6.01 -7.02 17.28
CA ALA A 77 6.39 -7.71 18.52
C ALA A 77 6.71 -6.74 19.67
N LEU A 78 7.23 -5.55 19.35
CA LEU A 78 7.44 -4.46 20.29
C LEU A 78 6.16 -3.66 20.62
N GLY A 79 5.02 -3.99 20.00
CA GLY A 79 3.75 -3.29 20.19
C GLY A 79 3.67 -1.91 19.54
N ALA A 80 4.60 -1.58 18.65
CA ALA A 80 4.66 -0.27 17.99
C ALA A 80 3.73 -0.13 16.78
N MET A 81 3.30 -1.26 16.19
CA MET A 81 2.52 -1.29 14.95
C MET A 81 1.47 -2.39 15.00
N GLY A 82 0.35 -2.24 14.29
CA GLY A 82 -0.69 -3.27 14.18
C GLY A 82 -0.30 -4.38 13.19
N GLY A 83 -0.67 -5.63 13.48
CA GLY A 83 -0.33 -6.76 12.60
C GLY A 83 -1.00 -6.71 11.22
N GLY A 84 -2.10 -5.96 11.09
CA GLY A 84 -2.73 -5.67 9.79
C GLY A 84 -1.84 -4.83 8.89
N ASP A 85 -1.24 -3.77 9.46
CA ASP A 85 -0.38 -2.84 8.73
C ASP A 85 0.91 -3.51 8.26
N VAL A 86 1.49 -4.37 9.12
CA VAL A 86 2.64 -5.21 8.77
C VAL A 86 2.34 -6.04 7.52
N LYS A 87 1.22 -6.76 7.53
CA LYS A 87 0.81 -7.63 6.42
C LYS A 87 0.53 -6.84 5.14
N LEU A 88 -0.14 -5.70 5.25
CA LEU A 88 -0.48 -4.86 4.11
C LEU A 88 0.78 -4.28 3.45
N LEU A 89 1.71 -3.73 4.23
CA LEU A 89 2.97 -3.19 3.70
C LEU A 89 3.85 -4.27 3.08
N SER A 90 3.93 -5.46 3.68
CA SER A 90 4.62 -6.59 3.08
C SER A 90 3.97 -7.05 1.77
N ALA A 91 2.65 -7.04 1.69
CA ALA A 91 1.94 -7.34 0.45
C ALA A 91 2.21 -6.28 -0.63
N LEU A 92 2.20 -4.99 -0.27
CA LEU A 92 2.51 -3.89 -1.20
C LEU A 92 3.95 -3.89 -1.70
N ALA A 93 4.89 -4.36 -0.88
CA ALA A 93 6.25 -4.60 -1.31
C ALA A 93 6.34 -5.66 -2.42
N LEU A 94 5.34 -6.53 -2.61
CA LEU A 94 5.33 -7.42 -3.79
C LEU A 94 4.92 -6.70 -5.07
N TRP A 95 4.23 -5.57 -4.99
CA TRP A 95 3.71 -4.86 -6.16
C TRP A 95 4.64 -3.75 -6.66
N LEU A 96 5.23 -3.01 -5.72
CA LEU A 96 5.95 -1.77 -6.05
C LEU A 96 7.46 -2.00 -6.14
N PRO A 97 8.12 -1.66 -7.26
CA PRO A 97 9.57 -1.58 -7.34
C PRO A 97 10.21 -0.87 -6.13
N PRO A 98 11.44 -1.25 -5.72
CA PRO A 98 12.05 -0.76 -4.47
C PRO A 98 12.05 0.75 -4.28
N THR A 99 12.34 1.50 -5.35
CA THR A 99 12.33 2.97 -5.31
C THR A 99 10.94 3.53 -4.99
N GLN A 100 9.91 2.98 -5.64
CA GLN A 100 8.52 3.44 -5.53
C GLN A 100 7.93 3.01 -4.18
N PHE A 101 8.28 1.81 -3.72
CA PHE A 101 7.93 1.35 -2.38
C PHE A 101 8.53 2.25 -1.30
N LEU A 102 9.80 2.67 -1.43
CA LEU A 102 10.42 3.59 -0.47
C LEU A 102 9.75 4.97 -0.51
N GLN A 103 9.44 5.51 -1.69
CA GLN A 103 8.68 6.75 -1.83
C GLN A 103 7.30 6.63 -1.18
N MET A 104 6.60 5.50 -1.39
CA MET A 104 5.33 5.19 -0.75
C MET A 104 5.45 5.25 0.78
N LEU A 105 6.49 4.63 1.36
CA LEU A 105 6.74 4.65 2.80
C LEU A 105 6.97 6.07 3.33
N VAL A 106 7.68 6.92 2.58
CA VAL A 106 7.90 8.32 2.95
C VAL A 106 6.57 9.09 2.94
N VAL A 107 5.78 8.96 1.88
CA VAL A 107 4.46 9.62 1.78
C VAL A 107 3.54 9.12 2.90
N MET A 108 3.48 7.82 3.13
CA MET A 108 2.74 7.21 4.23
C MET A 108 3.18 7.76 5.58
N ALA A 109 4.49 7.89 5.84
CA ALA A 109 5.00 8.40 7.11
C ALA A 109 4.60 9.87 7.33
N ILE A 110 4.66 10.70 6.29
CA ILE A 110 4.21 12.10 6.33
C ILE A 110 2.70 12.15 6.65
N VAL A 111 1.89 11.40 5.90
CA VAL A 111 0.42 11.35 6.09
C VAL A 111 0.08 10.83 7.49
N GLY A 112 0.73 9.77 7.94
CA GLY A 112 0.57 9.20 9.27
C GLY A 112 0.95 10.18 10.38
N GLY A 113 2.03 10.94 10.20
CA GLY A 113 2.45 12.01 11.11
C GLY A 113 1.41 13.12 11.20
N VAL A 114 0.90 13.59 10.05
CA VAL A 114 -0.16 14.61 10.00
C VAL A 114 -1.44 14.11 10.69
N LEU A 115 -1.87 12.88 10.41
CA LEU A 115 -3.04 12.26 11.05
C LEU A 115 -2.86 12.17 12.57
N THR A 116 -1.68 11.75 13.01
CA THR A 116 -1.31 11.66 14.43
C THR A 116 -1.45 13.00 15.13
N LEU A 117 -0.88 14.06 14.54
CA LEU A 117 -0.94 15.41 15.08
C LEU A 117 -2.37 15.96 15.09
N ALA A 118 -3.10 15.80 13.99
CA ALA A 118 -4.48 16.30 13.86
C ALA A 118 -5.42 15.64 14.87
N MET A 119 -5.38 14.31 14.97
CA MET A 119 -6.21 13.61 15.96
C MET A 119 -5.75 13.90 17.39
N GLY A 120 -4.45 13.97 17.64
CA GLY A 120 -3.91 14.32 18.96
C GLY A 120 -4.40 15.68 19.43
N ALA A 121 -4.31 16.70 18.57
CA ALA A 121 -4.83 18.04 18.85
C ALA A 121 -6.34 18.04 19.11
N TRP A 122 -7.11 17.30 18.29
CA TRP A 122 -8.55 17.18 18.46
C TRP A 122 -8.93 16.50 19.78
N HIS A 123 -8.22 15.43 20.14
CA HIS A 123 -8.47 14.68 21.36
C HIS A 123 -8.20 15.52 22.61
N ILE A 124 -7.09 16.28 22.61
CA ILE A 124 -6.75 17.25 23.65
C ILE A 124 -7.84 18.33 23.75
N ALA A 125 -8.25 18.91 22.61
CA ALA A 125 -9.27 19.94 22.57
C ALA A 125 -10.64 19.46 23.10
N ARG A 126 -10.98 18.18 22.90
CA ARG A 126 -12.23 17.58 23.38
C ARG A 126 -12.13 16.89 24.75
N ARG A 127 -10.97 16.93 25.42
CA ARG A 127 -10.71 16.26 26.71
C ARG A 127 -11.18 14.80 26.74
N GLN A 128 -11.06 14.11 25.61
CA GLN A 128 -11.36 12.69 25.57
C GLN A 128 -10.34 11.92 26.41
N ARG A 129 -10.77 10.83 27.05
CA ARG A 129 -9.91 9.99 27.91
C ARG A 129 -9.56 8.65 27.28
N ASP A 130 -10.11 8.36 26.11
CA ASP A 130 -9.88 7.10 25.41
C ASP A 130 -8.53 7.10 24.68
N ARG A 131 -7.92 5.94 24.48
CA ARG A 131 -6.65 5.89 23.74
C ARG A 131 -6.87 6.32 22.28
N LEU A 132 -6.04 7.24 21.79
CA LEU A 132 -5.98 7.56 20.36
C LEU A 132 -5.61 6.32 19.55
N ALA A 133 -6.56 5.81 18.78
CA ALA A 133 -6.33 4.77 17.80
C ALA A 133 -6.20 5.41 16.41
N ILE A 134 -4.99 5.41 15.88
CA ILE A 134 -4.68 6.02 14.58
C ILE A 134 -4.96 5.01 13.47
N PRO A 135 -5.77 5.34 12.45
CA PRO A 135 -6.03 4.44 11.34
C PRO A 135 -4.82 4.47 10.39
N TYR A 136 -3.79 3.68 10.70
CA TYR A 136 -2.57 3.59 9.90
C TYR A 136 -2.85 3.05 8.50
N GLY A 137 -3.89 2.23 8.32
CA GLY A 137 -4.34 1.74 7.02
C GLY A 137 -4.75 2.85 6.07
N VAL A 138 -5.26 3.99 6.58
CA VAL A 138 -5.54 5.19 5.77
C VAL A 138 -4.26 5.81 5.24
N ALA A 139 -3.23 5.93 6.08
CA ALA A 139 -1.94 6.47 5.64
C ALA A 139 -1.28 5.58 4.60
N ILE A 140 -1.34 4.25 4.79
CA ILE A 140 -0.83 3.26 3.83
C ILE A 140 -1.57 3.37 2.51
N ALA A 141 -2.91 3.42 2.55
CA ALA A 141 -3.72 3.53 1.35
C ALA A 141 -3.46 4.84 0.59
N ILE A 142 -3.34 5.97 1.28
CA ILE A 142 -3.01 7.26 0.64
C ILE A 142 -1.62 7.19 -0.02
N GLY A 143 -0.61 6.64 0.69
CA GLY A 143 0.72 6.46 0.12
C GLY A 143 0.70 5.59 -1.13
N GLY A 144 0.01 4.44 -1.08
CA GLY A 144 -0.12 3.53 -2.22
C GLY A 144 -0.85 4.19 -3.39
N LEU A 145 -2.01 4.80 -3.15
CA LEU A 145 -2.79 5.50 -4.17
C LEU A 145 -2.03 6.68 -4.80
N TRP A 146 -1.18 7.36 -4.03
CA TRP A 146 -0.33 8.44 -4.53
C TRP A 146 0.67 7.93 -5.57
N ILE A 147 1.35 6.83 -5.27
CA ILE A 147 2.28 6.18 -6.21
C ILE A 147 1.55 5.66 -7.44
N LEU A 148 0.42 4.96 -7.26
CA LEU A 148 -0.42 4.49 -8.36
C LEU A 148 -0.92 5.65 -9.24
N GLY A 149 -1.28 6.78 -8.63
CA GLY A 149 -1.77 7.95 -9.34
C GLY A 149 -0.69 8.70 -10.10
N LEU A 150 0.49 8.92 -9.51
CA LEU A 150 1.50 9.78 -10.10
C LEU A 150 2.45 9.07 -11.05
N GLU A 151 2.82 7.82 -10.79
CA GLU A 151 3.79 7.13 -11.62
C GLU A 151 3.13 6.28 -12.71
N TYR A 152 1.88 5.85 -12.54
CA TYR A 152 1.24 4.95 -13.49
C TYR A 152 0.17 5.61 -14.38
N LEU A 153 -0.57 6.63 -13.91
CA LEU A 153 -1.55 7.34 -14.76
C LEU A 153 -0.97 8.15 -15.93
N PRO A 154 0.25 8.74 -15.87
CA PRO A 154 0.83 9.45 -17.02
C PRO A 154 1.14 8.55 -18.22
N HIS A 155 1.21 7.23 -18.03
CA HIS A 155 1.43 6.26 -19.11
C HIS A 155 0.12 5.81 -19.76
N ALA A 156 -0.98 5.78 -19.01
CA ALA A 156 -2.32 5.47 -19.54
C ALA A 156 -2.85 6.56 -20.47
N THR A 157 -2.58 7.83 -20.17
CA THR A 157 -3.01 8.97 -21.00
C THR A 157 -2.25 9.09 -22.32
N GLN A 158 -0.97 8.69 -22.37
CA GLN A 158 -0.18 8.72 -23.61
C GLN A 158 -0.59 7.64 -24.62
N ALA A 159 -1.10 6.48 -24.15
CA ALA A 159 -1.65 5.45 -25.03
C ALA A 159 -2.98 5.85 -25.68
N GLY A 160 -3.79 6.69 -25.00
CA GLY A 160 -5.05 7.22 -25.54
C GLY A 160 -4.87 8.41 -26.51
N GLY A 161 -3.77 9.16 -26.39
CA GLY A 161 -3.53 10.37 -27.21
C GLY A 161 -3.01 10.12 -28.63
N LEU A 162 -2.54 8.91 -28.94
CA LEU A 162 -2.03 8.54 -30.28
C LEU A 162 -3.08 7.83 -31.16
N ALA A 163 -4.30 7.67 -30.65
CA ALA A 163 -5.43 7.04 -31.35
C ALA A 163 -6.55 8.04 -31.72
N GLY A 164 -6.30 9.35 -31.56
CA GLY A 164 -7.22 10.44 -31.91
C GLY A 164 -6.80 11.20 -33.15
#